data_AF-A0A953AB12-F1
#
_entry.id   AF-A0A953AB12-F1
#
_cell.length_a   1.000
_cell.length_b   1.000
_cell.length_c   1.000
_cell.angle_alpha   90.00
_cell.angle_beta   90.00
_cell.angle_gamma   90.00
#
_symmetry.space_group_name_H-M   'P 1'
#
loop_
_entity.id
_entity.type
_entity.pdbx_description
1 polymer ?
#
loop_
_entity_poly.entity_id
_entity_poly.type
_entity_poly.pdbx_seq_one_letter_code
_entity_poly.pdbx_strand_id
1 'polypeptide(L)'
;MSRGTTGWPLGDGIRMPARAVPARRRHGLPRLAWALVAAAFVCGALASAAGFSIGWRHQAERGSSAQAALARMTARNHTLSATLARVKAELARARRERAAAAAAARRVSRESAALAAGLVATGRSADSVSAGTAAVGDSVDKLAGELKTLASYLTSTPTAQLDAGYVAAQAAYLSKQLDQLRAARSDLAAAIADFERGAKTLADRAVALAGRD
;
A
#
# COMPACT_ATOMS: atom_id res chain seq x y z
N MET A 1 -56.26 -29.50 -13.52
CA MET A 1 -56.03 -29.06 -14.91
C MET A 1 -55.29 -30.17 -15.65
N SER A 2 -56.01 -30.71 -16.64
CA SER A 2 -55.65 -31.53 -17.81
C SER A 2 -54.50 -32.55 -17.75
N ARG A 3 -54.91 -33.83 -17.73
CA ARG A 3 -54.17 -35.00 -18.25
C ARG A 3 -54.01 -34.89 -19.77
N GLY A 4 -52.88 -35.35 -20.31
CA GLY A 4 -52.60 -35.41 -21.75
C GLY A 4 -51.85 -36.69 -22.12
N THR A 5 -52.52 -37.83 -21.96
CA THR A 5 -52.13 -39.13 -22.53
C THR A 5 -52.49 -39.14 -24.02
N THR A 6 -51.51 -39.18 -24.91
CA THR A 6 -51.72 -39.51 -26.33
C THR A 6 -51.31 -40.95 -26.58
N GLY A 7 -52.28 -41.85 -26.37
CA GLY A 7 -52.28 -43.17 -26.97
C GLY A 7 -52.60 -43.07 -28.46
N TRP A 8 -52.10 -44.04 -29.23
CA TRP A 8 -52.62 -44.39 -30.55
C TRP A 8 -53.10 -45.84 -30.53
N PRO A 9 -54.14 -46.17 -31.32
CA PRO A 9 -55.23 -47.04 -30.92
C PRO A 9 -55.01 -48.51 -31.30
N LEU A 10 -55.48 -49.37 -30.39
CA LEU A 10 -55.88 -50.74 -30.68
C LEU A 10 -57.06 -50.68 -31.66
N GLY A 11 -56.83 -51.11 -32.90
CA GLY A 11 -57.87 -51.32 -33.90
C GLY A 11 -58.52 -52.69 -33.71
N ASP A 12 -59.69 -52.70 -33.08
CA ASP A 12 -60.62 -53.82 -33.01
C ASP A 12 -61.25 -54.13 -34.39
N GLY A 13 -61.46 -55.41 -34.64
CA GLY A 13 -62.73 -55.92 -35.16
C GLY A 13 -63.03 -55.75 -36.65
N ILE A 14 -62.57 -56.71 -37.47
CA ILE A 14 -63.33 -57.13 -38.65
C ILE A 14 -63.53 -58.65 -38.58
N ARG A 15 -64.76 -59.06 -38.24
CA ARG A 15 -65.29 -60.42 -38.40
C ARG A 15 -66.01 -60.50 -39.75
N MET A 16 -65.66 -61.48 -40.59
CA MET A 16 -66.48 -62.07 -41.68
C MET A 16 -65.73 -63.31 -42.25
N PRO A 17 -66.38 -64.22 -42.99
CA PRO A 17 -67.28 -65.29 -42.56
C PRO A 17 -66.61 -66.68 -42.65
N ALA A 18 -67.19 -67.67 -41.97
CA ALA A 18 -66.77 -69.06 -42.02
C ALA A 18 -66.95 -69.64 -43.44
N ARG A 19 -65.82 -69.95 -44.09
CA ARG A 19 -65.77 -70.74 -45.33
C ARG A 19 -65.08 -72.06 -45.02
N ALA A 20 -65.85 -73.15 -45.01
CA ALA A 20 -65.31 -74.50 -44.92
C ALA A 20 -64.40 -74.78 -46.13
N VAL A 21 -63.14 -75.14 -45.85
CA VAL A 21 -62.13 -75.53 -46.85
C VAL A 21 -61.44 -76.79 -46.30
N PRO A 22 -61.21 -77.82 -47.14
CA PRO A 22 -61.05 -79.20 -46.68
C PRO A 22 -59.71 -79.48 -45.98
N ALA A 23 -59.72 -80.55 -45.17
CA ALA A 23 -58.54 -81.12 -44.52
C ALA A 23 -57.40 -81.35 -45.52
N ARG A 24 -56.40 -80.46 -45.50
CA ARG A 24 -55.13 -80.64 -46.20
C ARG A 24 -54.10 -81.25 -45.26
N ARG A 25 -53.50 -82.34 -45.75
CA ARG A 25 -52.51 -83.20 -45.11
C ARG A 25 -51.36 -82.38 -44.52
N ARG A 26 -51.01 -82.68 -43.26
CA ARG A 26 -49.76 -82.29 -42.62
C ARG A 26 -48.60 -82.88 -43.42
N HIS A 27 -48.10 -82.14 -44.40
CA HIS A 27 -46.78 -82.37 -44.95
C HIS A 27 -45.79 -81.67 -44.03
N GLY A 28 -45.02 -82.48 -43.28
CA GLY A 28 -43.95 -81.98 -42.42
C GLY A 28 -43.05 -81.05 -43.22
N LEU A 29 -42.96 -79.80 -42.76
CA LEU A 29 -41.99 -78.86 -43.29
C LEU A 29 -40.62 -79.53 -43.19
N PRO A 30 -39.88 -79.66 -44.31
CA PRO A 30 -38.59 -80.33 -44.31
C PRO A 30 -37.68 -79.63 -43.29
N ARG A 31 -36.81 -80.38 -42.60
CA ARG A 31 -35.82 -79.83 -41.66
C ARG A 31 -35.04 -78.63 -42.23
N LEU A 32 -34.92 -78.57 -43.57
CA LEU A 32 -34.41 -77.45 -44.36
C LEU A 32 -35.15 -76.12 -44.16
N ALA A 33 -36.48 -76.11 -44.05
CA ALA A 33 -37.25 -74.88 -43.84
C ALA A 33 -37.01 -74.28 -42.45
N TRP A 34 -36.90 -75.12 -41.40
CA TRP A 34 -36.49 -74.69 -40.07
C TRP A 34 -35.03 -74.26 -40.02
N ALA A 35 -34.14 -74.94 -40.76
CA ALA A 35 -32.75 -74.52 -40.91
C ALA A 35 -32.63 -73.15 -41.58
N LEU A 36 -33.47 -72.85 -42.58
CA LEU A 36 -33.53 -71.53 -43.22
C LEU A 36 -34.05 -70.44 -42.28
N VAL A 37 -35.07 -70.72 -41.47
CA VAL A 37 -35.58 -69.78 -40.46
C VAL A 37 -34.54 -69.53 -39.37
N ALA A 38 -33.87 -70.57 -38.88
CA ALA A 38 -32.78 -70.43 -37.91
C ALA A 38 -31.59 -69.65 -38.50
N ALA A 39 -31.22 -69.93 -39.75
CA ALA A 39 -30.15 -69.21 -40.45
C ALA A 39 -30.51 -67.73 -40.67
N ALA A 40 -31.75 -67.43 -41.07
CA ALA A 40 -32.22 -66.06 -41.23
C ALA A 40 -32.25 -65.30 -39.89
N PHE A 41 -32.66 -65.96 -38.80
CA PHE A 41 -32.64 -65.39 -37.47
C PHE A 41 -31.21 -65.12 -36.97
N VAL A 42 -30.30 -66.07 -37.17
CA VAL A 42 -28.87 -65.88 -36.85
C VAL A 42 -28.27 -64.76 -37.70
N CYS A 43 -28.63 -64.68 -38.98
CA CYS A 43 -28.18 -63.60 -39.87
C CYS A 43 -28.70 -62.22 -39.42
N GLY A 44 -29.98 -62.13 -39.02
CA GLY A 44 -30.57 -60.91 -38.48
C GLY A 44 -29.99 -60.50 -37.11
N ALA A 45 -29.72 -61.47 -36.24
CA ALA A 45 -29.08 -61.23 -34.94
C ALA A 45 -27.63 -60.74 -35.10
N LEU A 46 -26.87 -61.33 -36.04
CA LEU A 46 -25.52 -60.88 -36.37
C LEU A 46 -25.52 -59.47 -36.96
N ALA A 47 -26.44 -59.15 -37.87
CA ALA A 47 -26.57 -57.81 -38.43
C ALA A 47 -26.94 -56.76 -37.36
N SER A 48 -27.83 -57.12 -36.44
CA SER A 48 -28.22 -56.24 -35.32
C SER A 48 -27.08 -56.04 -34.32
N ALA A 49 -26.34 -57.11 -34.00
CA ALA A 49 -25.17 -57.04 -33.14
C ALA A 49 -24.07 -56.16 -33.75
N ALA A 50 -23.81 -56.28 -35.06
CA ALA A 50 -22.84 -55.45 -35.77
C ALA A 50 -23.22 -53.95 -35.72
N GLY A 51 -24.49 -53.62 -35.97
CA GLY A 51 -25.00 -52.25 -35.86
C GLY A 51 -24.90 -51.69 -34.43
N PHE A 52 -25.20 -52.51 -33.43
CA PHE A 52 -25.06 -52.15 -32.02
C PHE A 52 -23.59 -51.91 -31.63
N SER A 53 -22.65 -52.74 -32.09
CA SER A 53 -21.22 -52.57 -31.83
C SER A 53 -20.67 -51.27 -32.46
N ILE A 54 -21.09 -50.93 -33.67
CA ILE A 54 -20.68 -49.69 -34.35
C ILE A 54 -21.28 -48.46 -33.63
N GLY A 55 -22.57 -48.51 -33.29
CA GLY A 55 -23.25 -47.44 -32.56
C GLY A 55 -22.65 -47.21 -31.16
N TRP A 56 -22.36 -48.28 -30.42
CA TRP A 56 -21.72 -48.21 -29.11
C TRP A 56 -20.32 -47.63 -29.19
N ARG A 57 -19.52 -48.03 -30.17
CA ARG A 57 -18.16 -47.50 -30.36
C ARG A 57 -18.17 -46.01 -30.64
N HIS A 58 -19.07 -45.54 -31.50
CA HIS A 58 -19.23 -44.11 -31.78
C HIS A 58 -19.69 -43.31 -30.55
N GLN A 59 -20.60 -43.88 -29.75
CA GLN A 59 -21.07 -43.25 -28.52
C GLN A 59 -19.99 -43.22 -27.43
N ALA A 60 -19.16 -44.27 -27.34
CA ALA A 60 -18.01 -44.33 -26.43
C ALA A 60 -16.91 -43.34 -26.83
N GLU A 61 -16.61 -43.18 -28.12
CA GLU A 61 -15.64 -42.20 -28.65
C GLU A 61 -16.12 -40.74 -28.45
N ARG A 62 -17.42 -40.48 -28.58
CA ARG A 62 -18.02 -39.18 -28.22
C ARG A 62 -17.98 -38.91 -26.71
N GLY A 63 -18.24 -39.92 -25.89
CA GLY A 63 -18.14 -39.83 -24.43
C GLY A 63 -16.71 -39.52 -23.96
N SER A 64 -15.71 -40.19 -24.53
CA SER A 64 -14.31 -40.00 -24.17
C SER A 64 -13.77 -38.63 -24.61
N SER A 65 -14.12 -38.17 -25.82
CA SER A 65 -13.73 -36.83 -26.29
C SER A 65 -14.37 -35.70 -25.49
N ALA A 66 -15.64 -35.84 -25.09
CA ALA A 66 -16.32 -34.88 -24.21
C ALA A 66 -15.69 -34.84 -22.81
N GLN A 67 -15.37 -36.01 -22.22
CA GLN A 67 -14.65 -36.09 -20.94
C GLN A 67 -13.24 -35.49 -21.03
N ALA A 68 -12.50 -35.76 -22.11
CA ALA A 68 -11.18 -35.18 -22.35
C ALA A 68 -11.25 -33.65 -22.57
N ALA A 69 -12.31 -33.14 -23.19
CA ALA A 69 -12.55 -31.70 -23.31
C ALA A 69 -12.85 -31.07 -21.93
N LEU A 70 -13.71 -31.70 -21.12
CA LEU A 70 -14.01 -31.25 -19.77
C LEU A 70 -12.76 -31.25 -18.88
N ALA A 71 -11.97 -32.33 -18.88
CA ALA A 71 -10.73 -32.41 -18.12
C ALA A 71 -9.73 -31.29 -18.51
N ARG A 72 -9.60 -31.01 -19.82
CA ARG A 72 -8.76 -29.89 -20.30
C ARG A 72 -9.27 -28.53 -19.85
N MET A 73 -10.59 -28.30 -19.86
CA MET A 73 -11.17 -27.04 -19.40
C MET A 73 -11.05 -26.88 -17.89
N THR A 74 -11.24 -27.94 -17.11
CA THR A 74 -11.03 -27.96 -15.65
C THR A 74 -9.57 -27.68 -15.31
N ALA A 75 -8.62 -28.30 -16.02
CA ALA A 75 -7.20 -28.02 -15.85
C ALA A 75 -6.87 -26.54 -16.14
N ARG A 76 -7.36 -26.00 -17.26
CA ARG A 76 -7.20 -24.57 -17.59
C ARG A 76 -7.82 -23.66 -16.54
N ASN A 77 -9.01 -23.98 -16.04
CA ASN A 77 -9.67 -23.22 -14.99
C ASN A 77 -8.83 -23.21 -13.69
N HIS A 78 -8.29 -24.36 -13.29
CA HIS A 78 -7.39 -24.44 -12.14
C HIS A 78 -6.11 -23.62 -12.36
N THR A 79 -5.49 -23.69 -13.54
CA THR A 79 -4.31 -22.87 -13.87
C THR A 79 -4.64 -21.38 -13.80
N LEU A 80 -5.75 -20.94 -14.40
CA LEU A 80 -6.17 -19.54 -14.37
C LEU A 80 -6.47 -19.08 -12.94
N SER A 81 -7.17 -19.90 -12.16
CA SER A 81 -7.47 -19.62 -10.75
C SER A 81 -6.19 -19.48 -9.91
N ALA A 82 -5.20 -20.35 -10.13
CA ALA A 82 -3.89 -20.28 -9.48
C ALA A 82 -3.12 -19.01 -9.88
N THR A 83 -3.12 -18.66 -11.18
CA THR A 83 -2.47 -17.42 -11.65
C THR A 83 -3.14 -16.16 -11.09
N LEU A 84 -4.47 -16.15 -11.01
CA LEU A 84 -5.22 -15.03 -10.44
C LEU A 84 -4.95 -14.88 -8.95
N ALA A 85 -4.88 -15.99 -8.20
CA ALA A 85 -4.49 -15.97 -6.79
C ALA A 85 -3.07 -15.40 -6.61
N ARG A 86 -2.12 -15.81 -7.47
CA ARG A 86 -0.74 -15.30 -7.45
C ARG A 86 -0.67 -13.81 -7.76
N VAL A 87 -1.32 -13.34 -8.82
CA VAL A 87 -1.35 -11.91 -9.19
C VAL A 87 -2.00 -11.08 -8.10
N LYS A 88 -3.08 -11.56 -7.46
CA LYS A 88 -3.68 -10.88 -6.30
C LYS A 88 -2.70 -10.77 -5.13
N ALA A 89 -1.94 -11.83 -4.85
CA ALA A 89 -0.94 -11.82 -3.79
C ALA A 89 0.21 -10.84 -4.11
N GLU A 90 0.70 -10.83 -5.35
CA GLU A 90 1.72 -9.89 -5.84
C GLU A 90 1.23 -8.43 -5.77
N LEU A 91 0.00 -8.15 -6.20
CA LEU A 91 -0.61 -6.82 -6.07
C LEU A 91 -0.75 -6.39 -4.61
N ALA A 92 -1.16 -7.29 -3.72
CA ALA A 92 -1.26 -7.01 -2.28
C ALA A 92 0.11 -6.74 -1.66
N ARG A 93 1.17 -7.41 -2.13
CA ARG A 93 2.56 -7.14 -1.73
C ARG A 93 3.02 -5.77 -2.23
N ALA A 94 2.83 -5.47 -3.51
CA ALA A 94 3.21 -4.19 -4.11
C ALA A 94 2.48 -3.01 -3.44
N ARG A 95 1.20 -3.17 -3.08
CA ARG A 95 0.45 -2.15 -2.31
C ARG A 95 1.04 -1.91 -0.92
N ARG A 96 1.47 -2.98 -0.24
CA ARG A 96 2.13 -2.87 1.08
C ARG A 96 3.49 -2.18 0.97
N GLU A 97 4.29 -2.54 -0.03
CA GLU A 97 5.58 -1.91 -0.29
C GLU A 97 5.42 -0.42 -0.63
N ARG A 98 4.44 -0.07 -1.48
CA ARG A 98 4.11 1.34 -1.79
C ARG A 98 3.62 2.11 -0.56
N ALA A 99 2.79 1.50 0.30
CA ALA A 99 2.33 2.12 1.53
C ALA A 99 3.49 2.35 2.51
N ALA A 100 4.40 1.38 2.64
CA ALA A 100 5.61 1.51 3.45
C ALA A 100 6.53 2.62 2.93
N ALA A 101 6.76 2.67 1.61
CA ALA A 101 7.56 3.73 0.98
C ALA A 101 6.92 5.12 1.17
N ALA A 102 5.59 5.25 1.02
CA ALA A 102 4.88 6.49 1.27
C ALA A 102 4.96 6.92 2.74
N ALA A 103 4.88 5.98 3.68
CA ALA A 103 5.05 6.26 5.10
C ALA A 103 6.49 6.71 5.42
N ALA A 104 7.50 6.08 4.83
CA ALA A 104 8.90 6.48 4.94
C ALA A 104 9.12 7.89 4.37
N ALA A 105 8.61 8.19 3.19
CA ALA A 105 8.70 9.52 2.58
C ALA A 105 8.05 10.61 3.44
N ARG A 106 6.87 10.34 4.01
CA ARG A 106 6.20 11.26 4.95
C ARG A 106 7.01 11.46 6.23
N ARG A 107 7.67 10.41 6.72
CA ARG A 107 8.56 10.53 7.89
C ARG A 107 9.76 11.41 7.57
N VAL A 108 10.47 11.16 6.47
CA VAL A 108 11.61 11.97 6.02
C VAL A 108 11.19 13.44 5.85
N SER A 109 10.04 13.70 5.22
CA SER A 109 9.53 15.06 5.06
C SER A 109 9.21 15.77 6.40
N ARG A 110 8.72 15.04 7.40
CA ARG A 110 8.50 15.61 8.75
C ARG A 110 9.82 15.88 9.47
N GLU A 111 10.79 14.98 9.34
CA GLU A 111 12.11 15.14 9.95
C GLU A 111 12.88 16.29 9.29
N SER A 112 12.80 16.46 7.96
CA SER A 112 13.39 17.61 7.26
C SER A 112 12.72 18.93 7.61
N ALA A 113 11.40 18.97 7.75
CA ALA A 113 10.69 20.16 8.24
C ALA A 113 11.08 20.52 9.68
N ALA A 114 11.26 19.52 10.55
CA ALA A 114 11.74 19.73 11.91
C ALA A 114 13.20 20.22 11.97
N LEU A 115 14.05 19.77 11.04
CA LEU A 115 15.43 20.26 10.89
C LEU A 115 15.44 21.73 10.42
N ALA A 116 14.64 22.06 9.40
CA ALA A 116 14.51 23.42 8.89
C ALA A 116 13.99 24.39 9.97
N ALA A 117 12.98 24.00 10.74
CA ALA A 117 12.50 24.78 11.88
C ALA A 117 13.60 24.97 12.95
N GLY A 118 14.40 23.93 13.20
CA GLY A 118 15.56 23.99 14.09
C GLY A 118 16.61 25.00 13.62
N LEU A 119 16.98 24.95 12.34
CA LEU A 119 17.92 25.90 11.72
C LEU A 119 17.44 27.35 11.85
N VAL A 120 16.16 27.64 11.59
CA VAL A 120 15.58 28.98 11.75
C VAL A 120 15.60 29.44 13.21
N ALA A 121 15.38 28.54 14.17
CA ALA A 121 15.49 28.87 15.59
C ALA A 121 16.93 29.20 15.99
N THR A 122 17.89 28.36 15.59
CA THR A 122 19.32 28.59 15.84
C THR A 122 19.81 29.89 15.18
N GLY A 123 19.34 30.20 13.97
CA GLY A 123 19.64 31.47 13.28
C GLY A 123 19.18 32.68 14.10
N ARG A 124 17.94 32.67 14.60
CA ARG A 124 17.43 33.75 15.48
C ARG A 124 18.23 33.88 16.78
N SER A 125 18.70 32.77 17.35
CA SER A 125 19.60 32.81 18.51
C SER A 125 20.96 33.43 18.15
N ALA A 126 21.52 33.14 16.97
CA ALA A 126 22.75 33.76 16.50
C ALA A 126 22.59 35.27 16.26
N ASP A 127 21.44 35.70 15.71
CA ASP A 127 21.10 37.11 15.57
C ASP A 127 21.01 37.80 16.94
N SER A 128 20.44 37.11 17.94
CA SER A 128 20.33 37.61 19.31
C SER A 128 21.71 37.75 19.98
N VAL A 129 22.61 36.79 19.77
CA VAL A 129 24.02 36.89 20.22
C VAL A 129 24.71 38.08 19.57
N SER A 130 24.53 38.26 18.25
CA SER A 130 25.14 39.37 17.50
C SER A 130 24.63 40.72 18.02
N ALA A 131 23.31 40.86 18.21
CA ALA A 131 22.71 42.06 18.79
C ALA A 131 23.20 42.33 20.23
N GLY A 132 23.31 41.28 21.05
CA GLY A 132 23.86 41.39 22.41
C GLY A 132 25.32 41.84 22.42
N THR A 133 26.16 41.33 21.52
CA THR A 133 27.57 41.77 21.40
C THR A 133 27.67 43.23 20.97
N ALA A 134 26.84 43.68 20.02
CA ALA A 134 26.79 45.08 19.61
C ALA A 134 26.37 45.99 20.77
N ALA A 135 25.31 45.63 21.51
CA ALA A 135 24.83 46.41 22.65
C ALA A 135 25.87 46.52 23.79
N VAL A 136 26.62 45.44 24.05
CA VAL A 136 27.74 45.46 24.99
C VAL A 136 28.86 46.38 24.49
N GLY A 137 29.21 46.31 23.21
CA GLY A 137 30.19 47.20 22.57
C GLY A 137 29.81 48.68 22.72
N ASP A 138 28.59 49.05 22.35
CA ASP A 138 28.06 50.42 22.47
C ASP A 138 28.10 50.92 23.93
N SER A 139 27.78 50.03 24.88
CA SER A 139 27.82 50.35 26.31
C SER A 139 29.26 50.60 26.81
N VAL A 140 30.22 49.82 26.31
CA VAL A 140 31.65 50.00 26.62
C VAL A 140 32.17 51.30 26.03
N ASP A 141 31.86 51.60 24.77
CA ASP A 141 32.27 52.84 24.11
C ASP A 141 31.70 54.07 24.81
N LYS A 142 30.43 54.00 25.22
CA LYS A 142 29.81 55.05 26.02
C LYS A 142 30.51 55.22 27.37
N LEU A 143 30.76 54.13 28.09
CA LEU A 143 31.46 54.18 29.37
C LEU A 143 32.87 54.78 29.23
N ALA A 144 33.60 54.41 28.17
CA ALA A 144 34.92 54.96 27.87
C ALA A 144 34.86 56.47 27.58
N GLY A 145 33.85 56.93 26.84
CA GLY A 145 33.61 58.35 26.57
C GLY A 145 33.31 59.15 27.84
N GLU A 146 32.48 58.62 28.73
CA GLU A 146 32.12 59.27 30.00
C GLU A 146 33.32 59.33 30.96
N LEU A 147 34.10 58.24 31.04
CA LEU A 147 35.35 58.21 31.82
C LEU A 147 36.37 59.22 31.28
N LYS A 148 36.50 59.35 29.96
CA LYS A 148 37.37 60.35 29.33
C LYS A 148 36.93 61.77 29.67
N THR A 149 35.61 62.05 29.63
CA THR A 149 35.05 63.35 30.00
C THR A 149 35.30 63.66 31.47
N LEU A 150 35.06 62.70 32.38
CA LEU A 150 35.33 62.87 33.80
C LEU A 150 36.83 63.09 34.07
N ALA A 151 37.71 62.33 33.43
CA ALA A 151 39.15 62.51 33.55
C ALA A 151 39.60 63.88 33.02
N SER A 152 39.03 64.35 31.92
CA SER A 152 39.29 65.69 31.40
C SER A 152 38.85 66.78 32.37
N TYR A 153 37.66 66.66 32.96
CA TYR A 153 37.17 67.59 33.97
C TYR A 153 38.10 67.65 35.19
N LEU A 154 38.49 66.49 35.72
CA LEU A 154 39.34 66.40 36.91
C LEU A 154 40.77 66.92 36.67
N THR A 155 41.30 66.80 35.45
CA THR A 155 42.68 67.24 35.14
C THR A 155 42.76 68.69 34.70
N SER A 156 41.71 69.23 34.07
CA SER A 156 41.69 70.61 33.57
C SER A 156 41.10 71.63 34.55
N THR A 157 40.34 71.16 35.55
CA THR A 157 39.72 72.05 36.56
C THR A 157 40.67 72.25 37.75
N PRO A 158 41.01 73.50 38.12
CA PRO A 158 41.78 73.77 39.33
C PRO A 158 41.10 73.17 40.56
N THR A 159 41.87 72.61 41.50
CA THR A 159 41.33 71.89 42.67
C THR A 159 40.38 72.72 43.54
N ALA A 160 40.62 74.03 43.65
CA ALA A 160 39.76 74.95 44.39
C ALA A 160 38.39 75.21 43.71
N GLN A 161 38.23 74.81 42.46
CA GLN A 161 37.01 74.98 41.65
C GLN A 161 36.32 73.64 41.33
N LEU A 162 36.81 72.53 41.88
CA LEU A 162 36.16 71.23 41.71
C LEU A 162 34.79 71.23 42.41
N ASP A 163 33.75 70.91 41.65
CA ASP A 163 32.42 70.71 42.18
C ASP A 163 32.25 69.26 42.64
N ALA A 164 32.27 69.06 43.96
CA ALA A 164 32.07 67.74 44.57
C ALA A 164 30.70 67.14 44.24
N GLY A 165 29.67 67.98 44.05
CA GLY A 165 28.34 67.55 43.65
C GLY A 165 28.32 66.99 42.23
N TYR A 166 29.00 67.65 41.29
CA TYR A 166 29.17 67.15 39.93
C TYR A 166 29.94 65.82 39.90
N VAL A 167 31.05 65.70 40.63
CA VAL A 167 31.83 64.45 40.69
C VAL A 167 31.00 63.31 41.28
N ALA A 168 30.24 63.57 42.34
CA ALA A 168 29.34 62.57 42.94
C ALA A 168 28.24 62.14 41.95
N ALA A 169 27.64 63.08 41.22
CA ALA A 169 26.64 62.78 40.19
C ALA A 169 27.22 61.93 39.05
N GLN A 170 28.43 62.26 38.59
CA GLN A 170 29.12 61.48 37.56
C GLN A 170 29.47 60.07 38.04
N ALA A 171 29.94 59.92 39.28
CA ALA A 171 30.19 58.60 39.87
C ALA A 171 28.91 57.76 39.97
N ALA A 172 27.79 58.35 40.41
CA ALA A 172 26.50 57.68 40.46
C ALA A 172 26.01 57.26 39.06
N TYR A 173 26.19 58.12 38.06
CA TYR A 173 25.85 57.80 36.67
C TYR A 173 26.72 56.68 36.09
N LEU A 174 28.03 56.70 36.32
CA LEU A 174 28.95 55.63 35.91
C LEU A 174 28.59 54.29 36.58
N SER A 175 28.21 54.32 37.87
CA SER A 175 27.72 53.12 38.56
C SER A 175 26.49 52.55 37.85
N LYS A 176 25.53 53.41 37.47
CA LYS A 176 24.34 52.99 36.72
C LYS A 176 24.70 52.42 35.34
N GLN A 177 25.66 53.02 34.63
CA GLN A 177 26.15 52.48 33.34
C GLN A 177 26.83 51.11 33.52
N LEU A 178 27.59 50.91 34.59
CA LEU A 178 28.19 49.61 34.91
C LEU A 178 27.14 48.55 35.22
N ASP A 179 26.07 48.89 35.94
CA ASP A 179 24.97 47.95 36.20
C ASP A 179 24.21 47.61 34.92
N GLN A 180 24.00 48.57 34.03
CA GLN A 180 23.44 48.33 32.69
C GLN A 180 24.34 47.40 31.86
N LEU A 181 25.65 47.62 31.87
CA LEU A 181 26.62 46.75 31.19
C LEU A 181 26.62 45.32 31.76
N ARG A 182 26.49 45.17 33.08
CA ARG A 182 26.37 43.86 33.74
C ARG A 182 25.10 43.12 33.30
N ALA A 183 23.97 43.83 33.22
CA ALA A 183 22.72 43.28 32.72
C ALA A 183 22.86 42.84 31.25
N ALA A 184 23.38 43.71 30.38
CA ALA A 184 23.61 43.38 28.97
C ALA A 184 24.54 42.18 28.78
N ARG A 185 25.59 42.05 29.62
CA ARG A 185 26.47 40.87 29.63
C ARG A 185 25.73 39.59 30.05
N SER A 186 24.85 39.68 31.05
CA SER A 186 24.03 38.55 31.48
C SER A 186 23.09 38.09 30.37
N ASP A 187 22.44 39.03 29.69
CA ASP A 187 21.54 38.76 28.57
C ASP A 187 22.30 38.11 27.39
N LEU A 188 23.51 38.63 27.07
CA LEU A 188 24.38 38.02 26.07
C LEU A 188 24.80 36.60 26.45
N ALA A 189 25.14 36.35 27.71
CA ALA A 189 25.50 35.01 28.17
C ALA A 189 24.32 34.02 28.04
N ALA A 190 23.09 34.47 28.35
CA ALA A 190 21.88 33.70 28.15
C ALA A 190 21.65 33.38 26.65
N ALA A 191 21.82 34.38 25.78
CA ALA A 191 21.68 34.20 24.33
C ALA A 191 22.71 33.20 23.76
N ILE A 192 23.95 33.23 24.24
CA ILE A 192 25.00 32.26 23.86
C ILE A 192 24.61 30.85 24.30
N ALA A 193 24.16 30.67 25.55
CA ALA A 193 23.72 29.37 26.05
C ALA A 193 22.50 28.82 25.26
N ASP A 194 21.58 29.68 24.85
CA ASP A 194 20.46 29.30 23.98
C ASP A 194 20.93 28.84 22.60
N PHE A 195 21.84 29.59 21.99
CA PHE A 195 22.45 29.24 20.72
C PHE A 195 23.17 27.88 20.78
N GLU A 196 24.01 27.66 21.79
CA GLU A 196 24.74 26.40 21.99
C GLU A 196 23.79 25.20 22.15
N ARG A 197 22.72 25.36 22.95
CA ARG A 197 21.69 24.31 23.11
C ARG A 197 20.98 24.01 21.80
N GLY A 198 20.64 25.05 21.03
CA GLY A 198 20.03 24.91 19.71
C GLY A 198 20.95 24.18 18.74
N ALA A 199 22.22 24.59 18.67
CA ALA A 199 23.24 23.98 17.83
C ALA A 199 23.47 22.50 18.17
N LYS A 200 23.56 22.15 19.47
CA LYS A 200 23.68 20.76 19.92
C LYS A 200 22.47 19.93 19.53
N THR A 201 21.26 20.44 19.76
CA THR A 201 20.01 19.75 19.37
C THR A 201 19.96 19.49 17.87
N LEU A 202 20.41 20.45 17.06
CA LEU A 202 20.49 20.30 15.61
C LEU A 202 21.52 19.24 15.20
N ALA A 203 22.70 19.24 15.82
CA ALA A 203 23.74 18.24 15.58
C ALA A 203 23.26 16.82 15.93
N ASP A 204 22.63 16.64 17.10
CA ASP A 204 22.09 15.35 17.53
C ASP A 204 21.02 14.83 16.54
N ARG A 205 20.17 15.74 16.03
CA ARG A 205 19.18 15.40 14.99
C ARG A 205 19.82 15.03 13.66
N ALA A 206 20.87 15.74 13.24
CA ALA A 206 21.61 15.43 12.02
C ALA A 206 22.29 14.05 12.10
N VAL A 207 22.91 13.72 13.24
CA VAL A 207 23.49 12.39 13.50
C VAL A 207 22.41 11.31 13.49
N ALA A 208 21.27 11.55 14.15
CA ALA A 208 20.15 10.61 14.14
C ALA A 208 19.55 10.36 12.75
N LEU A 209 19.70 11.32 11.83
CA LEU A 209 19.33 11.16 10.42
C LEU A 209 20.40 10.36 9.65
N ALA A 210 21.68 10.71 9.81
CA ALA A 210 22.79 10.07 9.11
C ALA A 210 23.01 8.60 9.51
N GLY A 211 22.74 8.22 10.77
CA GLY A 211 22.85 6.84 11.24
C GLY A 211 21.69 5.91 10.85
N ARG A 212 20.78 6.36 9.99
CA ARG A 212 19.60 5.58 9.53
C ARG A 212 19.67 5.17 8.05
N ASP A 213 20.69 5.66 7.33
CA ASP A 213 21.05 5.20 5.98
C ASP A 213 22.04 4.02 6.07
#